data_AF-A0A2N7CBU5-F1
#
_entry.id   AF-A0A2N7CBU5-F1
#
_cell.length_a   1.000
_cell.length_b   1.000
_cell.length_c   1.000
_cell.angle_alpha   90.00
_cell.angle_beta   90.00
_cell.angle_gamma   90.00
#
_symmetry.space_group_name_H-M   'P 1'
#
loop_
_entity.id
_entity.type
_entity.pdbx_description
1 polymer ?
#
loop_
_entity_poly.entity_id
_entity_poly.type
_entity_poly.pdbx_seq_one_letter_code
_entity_poly.pdbx_strand_id
1 'polypeptide(L)'
;MGLLLEEQVRQALYDSNLSNSEIARRCKVARSTVGLWKNGHAIRSDNLSKLCAILGVNRAIEDDLRPAQQRLVRLISSIQSDDDDVLAVLEKLLLALRKNT
;
A
#
# COMPACT_ATOMS: atom_id res chain seq x y z
N MET A 1 13.91 1.73 4.73
CA MET A 1 12.93 1.44 3.67
C MET A 1 11.62 1.04 4.35
N GLY A 2 10.75 2.00 4.64
CA GLY A 2 9.48 1.76 5.38
C GLY A 2 8.44 2.89 5.20
N LEU A 3 8.89 4.05 4.72
CA LEU A 3 8.06 5.24 4.50
C LEU A 3 6.95 5.02 3.46
N LEU A 4 7.17 4.20 2.43
CA LEU A 4 6.20 4.03 1.34
C LEU A 4 4.97 3.21 1.79
N LEU A 5 5.17 2.14 2.55
CA LEU A 5 4.08 1.33 3.10
C LEU A 5 3.30 2.06 4.20
N GLU A 6 3.99 2.77 5.09
CA GLU A 6 3.32 3.57 6.12
C GLU A 6 2.46 4.67 5.49
N GLU A 7 2.93 5.31 4.43
CA GLU A 7 2.14 6.29 3.67
C GLU A 7 0.92 5.65 3.02
N GLN A 8 1.08 4.50 2.35
CA GLN A 8 -0.03 3.76 1.75
C GLN A 8 -1.09 3.35 2.77
N VAL A 9 -0.66 2.85 3.94
CA VAL A 9 -1.58 2.52 5.03
C VAL A 9 -2.28 3.77 5.56
N ARG A 10 -1.56 4.90 5.66
CA ARG A 10 -2.16 6.16 6.10
C ARG A 10 -3.20 6.66 5.11
N GLN A 11 -2.91 6.64 3.82
CA GLN A 11 -3.86 7.02 2.79
C GLN A 11 -5.09 6.09 2.83
N ALA A 12 -4.87 4.78 2.93
CA ALA A 12 -5.95 3.81 3.06
C ALA A 12 -6.78 3.99 4.34
N LEU A 13 -6.20 4.50 5.43
CA LEU A 13 -6.96 4.86 6.64
C LEU A 13 -7.93 6.03 6.41
N TYR A 14 -7.59 6.96 5.51
CA TYR A 14 -8.46 8.08 5.14
C TYR A 14 -9.54 7.65 4.13
N ASP A 15 -9.16 6.85 3.15
CA ASP A 15 -10.06 6.45 2.06
C ASP A 15 -10.99 5.27 2.44
N SER A 16 -10.71 4.61 3.56
CA SER A 16 -11.56 3.53 4.07
C SER A 16 -12.92 4.03 4.56
N ASN A 17 -13.97 3.30 4.19
CA ASN A 17 -15.31 3.47 4.77
C ASN A 17 -15.43 2.99 6.24
N LEU A 18 -14.34 2.52 6.85
CA LEU A 18 -14.34 2.08 8.24
C LEU A 18 -14.20 3.27 9.19
N SER A 19 -15.03 3.30 10.22
CA SER A 19 -14.87 4.29 11.29
C SER A 19 -13.59 4.02 12.09
N ASN A 20 -13.00 5.07 12.69
CA ASN A 20 -11.85 4.92 13.58
C ASN A 20 -12.11 3.94 14.74
N SER A 21 -13.35 3.85 15.22
CA SER A 21 -13.75 2.90 16.27
C SER A 21 -13.71 1.46 15.77
N GLU A 22 -14.12 1.22 14.53
CA GLU A 22 -14.11 -0.11 13.93
C GLU A 22 -12.67 -0.58 13.63
N ILE A 23 -11.82 0.32 13.12
CA ILE A 23 -10.39 0.05 12.92
C ILE A 23 -9.71 -0.25 14.26
N ALA A 24 -9.99 0.56 15.29
CA ALA A 24 -9.43 0.37 16.63
C ALA A 24 -9.82 -0.98 17.23
N ARG A 25 -11.11 -1.37 17.08
CA ARG A 25 -11.62 -2.67 17.51
C ARG A 25 -10.89 -3.83 16.84
N ARG A 26 -10.72 -3.78 15.52
CA ARG A 26 -10.03 -4.82 14.75
C ARG A 26 -8.53 -4.90 15.06
N CYS A 27 -7.88 -3.76 15.29
CA CYS A 27 -6.46 -3.71 15.66
C CYS A 27 -6.20 -3.99 17.15
N LYS A 28 -7.25 -4.04 17.99
CA LYS A 28 -7.19 -4.13 19.45
C LYS A 28 -6.39 -2.99 20.09
N VAL A 29 -6.68 -1.76 19.66
CA VAL A 29 -6.03 -0.53 20.16
C VAL A 29 -7.08 0.49 20.62
N ALA A 30 -6.65 1.56 21.28
CA ALA A 30 -7.54 2.67 21.59
C ALA A 30 -7.92 3.44 20.32
N ARG A 31 -9.13 4.01 20.30
CA ARG A 31 -9.61 4.86 19.19
C ARG A 31 -8.67 6.05 18.94
N SER A 32 -8.10 6.62 20.00
CA SER A 32 -7.13 7.72 19.92
C SER A 32 -5.87 7.32 19.15
N THR A 33 -5.42 6.07 19.27
CA THR A 33 -4.27 5.55 18.55
C THR A 33 -4.46 5.61 17.03
N VAL A 34 -5.66 5.32 16.53
CA VAL A 34 -5.99 5.44 15.10
C VAL A 34 -5.94 6.89 14.63
N GLY A 35 -6.37 7.84 15.47
CA GLY A 35 -6.24 9.27 15.19
C GLY A 35 -4.78 9.72 15.08
N LEU A 36 -3.91 9.22 15.95
CA LEU A 36 -2.48 9.51 15.89
C LEU A 36 -1.85 8.99 14.59
N TRP A 37 -2.21 7.78 14.14
CA TRP A 37 -1.70 7.22 12.87
C TRP A 37 -2.11 8.05 11.66
N LYS A 38 -3.36 8.52 11.63
CA LYS A 38 -3.85 9.45 10.60
C LYS A 38 -3.06 10.75 10.59
N ASN A 39 -2.73 11.28 11.77
CA ASN A 39 -1.95 12.50 11.95
C ASN A 39 -0.43 12.31 11.76
N GLY A 40 0.02 11.19 11.19
CA GLY A 40 1.44 11.00 10.83
C GLY A 40 2.33 10.44 11.95
N HIS A 41 1.76 10.03 13.09
CA HIS A 41 2.56 9.34 14.09
C HIS A 41 2.97 7.94 13.61
N ALA A 42 4.17 7.52 14.02
CA ALA A 42 4.74 6.22 13.67
C ALA A 42 3.81 5.06 14.03
N ILE A 43 3.70 4.10 13.10
CA ILE A 43 2.89 2.90 13.27
C ILE A 43 3.83 1.74 13.58
N ARG A 44 3.66 1.09 14.73
CA ARG A 44 4.47 -0.09 15.06
C ARG A 44 4.21 -1.22 14.06
N SER A 45 5.23 -2.01 13.74
CA SER A 45 5.19 -3.06 12.72
C SER A 45 4.08 -4.11 12.91
N ASP A 46 3.75 -4.44 14.16
CA ASP A 46 2.66 -5.34 14.52
C ASP A 46 1.29 -4.76 14.14
N ASN A 47 1.09 -3.46 14.34
CA ASN A 47 -0.13 -2.76 13.95
C ASN A 47 -0.17 -2.46 12.47
N LEU A 48 0.97 -2.17 11.85
CA LEU A 48 1.08 -1.98 10.40
C LEU A 48 0.61 -3.24 9.66
N SER A 49 1.03 -4.42 10.11
CA SER A 49 0.61 -5.70 9.51
C SER A 49 -0.90 -5.95 9.65
N LYS A 50 -1.50 -5.61 10.80
CA LYS A 50 -2.96 -5.70 11.00
C LYS A 50 -3.71 -4.72 10.10
N LEU A 51 -3.23 -3.49 9.99
CA LEU A 51 -3.82 -2.46 9.14
C LEU A 51 -3.77 -2.85 7.68
N CYS A 52 -2.66 -3.40 7.20
CA CYS A 52 -2.56 -3.96 5.85
C CYS A 52 -3.65 -4.99 5.57
N ALA A 53 -3.86 -5.94 6.49
CA ALA A 53 -4.89 -6.96 6.33
C ALA A 53 -6.32 -6.39 6.36
N ILE A 54 -6.60 -5.40 7.20
CA ILE A 54 -7.93 -4.79 7.34
C ILE A 54 -8.27 -3.88 6.16
N LEU A 55 -7.28 -3.12 5.68
CA LEU A 55 -7.43 -2.11 4.65
C LEU A 55 -7.17 -2.66 3.25
N GLY A 56 -6.79 -3.94 3.13
CA GLY A 56 -6.45 -4.56 1.84
C GLY A 56 -5.17 -3.99 1.22
N VAL A 57 -4.33 -3.32 2.01
CA VAL A 57 -3.04 -2.81 1.53
C VAL A 57 -2.08 -3.99 1.43
N ASN A 58 -1.78 -4.39 0.20
CA ASN A 58 -1.00 -5.59 -0.04
C ASN A 58 0.49 -5.34 0.18
N ARG A 59 1.02 -5.80 1.32
CA ARG A 59 2.45 -5.81 1.63
C ARG A 59 3.27 -6.68 0.66
N ALA A 60 2.61 -7.66 0.03
CA ALA A 60 3.27 -8.69 -0.77
C ALA A 60 3.88 -8.18 -2.08
N ILE A 61 3.46 -7.02 -2.60
CA ILE A 61 4.07 -6.52 -3.84
C ILE A 61 5.54 -6.17 -3.61
N GLU A 62 5.98 -5.77 -2.42
CA GLU A 62 7.41 -5.54 -2.21
C GLU A 62 8.15 -6.80 -1.75
N ASP A 63 7.53 -7.63 -0.89
CA ASP A 63 8.20 -8.76 -0.25
C ASP A 63 8.31 -10.01 -1.15
N ASP A 64 7.39 -10.24 -2.09
CA ASP A 64 7.43 -11.41 -3.02
C ASP A 64 8.16 -11.12 -4.35
N LEU A 65 8.63 -9.90 -4.55
CA LEU A 65 9.31 -9.52 -5.77
C LEU A 65 10.80 -9.78 -5.68
N ARG A 66 11.33 -10.44 -6.72
CA ARG A 66 12.79 -10.57 -6.89
C ARG A 66 13.42 -9.18 -6.96
N PRO A 67 14.70 -9.00 -6.60
CA PRO A 67 15.35 -7.69 -6.57
C PRO A 67 15.23 -6.89 -7.87
N ALA A 68 15.17 -7.56 -9.02
CA ALA A 68 14.95 -6.91 -10.31
C ALA A 68 13.51 -6.38 -10.49
N GLN A 69 12.51 -7.09 -9.99
CA GLN A 69 11.11 -6.69 -10.05
C GLN A 69 10.82 -5.54 -9.07
N GLN A 70 11.44 -5.55 -7.89
CA GLN A 70 11.35 -4.42 -6.93
C GLN A 70 11.87 -3.11 -7.54
N ARG A 71 12.98 -3.17 -8.30
CA ARG A 71 13.52 -1.98 -8.99
C ARG A 71 12.53 -1.43 -10.03
N LEU A 72 11.90 -2.32 -10.80
CA LEU A 72 10.89 -1.93 -11.80
C LEU A 72 9.67 -1.28 -11.14
N VAL A 73 9.11 -1.89 -10.10
CA VAL A 73 7.96 -1.34 -9.37
C VAL A 73 8.29 0.04 -8.81
N ARG A 74 9.45 0.21 -8.15
CA ARG A 74 9.87 1.52 -7.64
C ARG A 74 9.99 2.58 -8.73
N LEU A 75 10.55 2.21 -9.88
CA LEU A 75 10.69 3.13 -11.01
C LEU A 75 9.33 3.57 -11.53
N ILE A 76 8.43 2.61 -11.76
CA ILE A 76 7.06 2.84 -12.25
C ILE A 76 6.26 3.69 -11.26
N SER A 77 6.33 3.38 -9.97
CA SER A 77 5.65 4.14 -8.90
C SER A 77 6.22 5.55 -8.69
N SER A 78 7.39 5.86 -9.23
CA SER A 78 7.99 7.20 -9.16
C SER A 78 7.65 8.10 -10.35
N ILE A 79 7.02 7.56 -11.39
CA ILE A 79 6.56 8.33 -12.55
C ILE A 79 5.33 9.13 -12.12
N GLN A 80 5.38 10.46 -12.24
CA GLN A 80 4.24 11.33 -11.97
C GLN A 80 3.18 11.16 -13.06
N SER A 81 1.90 11.17 -12.66
CA SER A 81 0.71 10.79 -13.45
C SER A 81 0.40 11.61 -14.72
N ASP A 82 1.35 12.39 -15.25
CA ASP A 82 1.19 13.08 -16.54
C ASP A 82 1.55 12.18 -17.75
N ASP A 83 2.30 11.09 -17.55
CA ASP A 83 2.65 10.13 -18.62
C ASP A 83 1.75 8.87 -18.59
N ASP A 84 0.45 9.08 -18.66
CA ASP A 84 -0.59 8.03 -18.59
C ASP A 84 -0.45 6.98 -19.74
N ASP A 85 0.13 7.40 -20.87
CA ASP A 85 0.34 6.55 -22.04
C ASP A 85 1.37 5.43 -21.80
N VAL A 86 2.42 5.70 -21.02
CA VAL A 86 3.50 4.73 -20.78
C VAL A 86 2.99 3.58 -19.90
N LEU A 87 2.21 3.92 -18.87
CA LEU A 87 1.63 2.93 -17.97
C LEU A 87 0.61 2.04 -18.70
N ALA A 88 -0.22 2.64 -19.57
CA ALA A 88 -1.19 1.92 -20.39
C ALA A 88 -0.52 0.94 -21.38
N VAL A 89 0.61 1.32 -21.98
CA VAL A 89 1.38 0.44 -22.87
C VAL A 89 2.03 -0.70 -22.08
N LEU A 90 2.57 -0.40 -20.88
CA LEU A 90 3.19 -1.40 -20.02
C LEU A 90 2.18 -2.47 -19.58
N GLU A 91 0.97 -2.05 -19.20
CA GLU A 91 -0.12 -2.95 -18.83
C GLU A 91 -0.49 -3.89 -19.98
N LYS A 92 -0.65 -3.34 -21.20
CA LYS A 92 -0.94 -4.13 -22.40
C LYS A 92 0.13 -5.18 -22.70
N LEU A 93 1.41 -4.81 -22.56
CA LEU A 93 2.54 -5.73 -22.77
C LEU A 93 2.57 -6.84 -21.73
N LEU A 94 2.36 -6.53 -20.45
CA LEU A 94 2.32 -7.52 -19.39
C LEU A 94 1.15 -8.51 -19.58
N LEU A 95 -0.03 -8.02 -19.99
CA LEU A 95 -1.18 -8.87 -20.31
C LEU A 95 -0.91 -9.77 -21.50
N ALA A 96 -0.21 -9.29 -22.54
CA ALA A 96 0.14 -10.08 -23.71
C ALA A 96 1.13 -11.20 -23.36
N LEU A 97 2.15 -10.90 -22.55
CA LEU A 97 3.14 -11.88 -22.11
C LEU A 97 2.52 -12.99 -21.23
N ARG A 98 1.55 -12.63 -20.37
CA ARG A 98 0.83 -13.60 -19.51
C ARG A 98 -0.02 -14.59 -20.31
N LYS A 99 -0.46 -14.26 -21.53
CA LYS A 99 -1.26 -15.16 -22.38
C LYS A 99 -0.42 -16.18 -23.15
N ASN A 100 0.89 -15.98 -23.22
CA ASN A 100 1.84 -16.83 -23.96
C ASN A 100 2.61 -17.81 -23.06
N THR A 101 2.25 -17.91 -21.78
CA THR A 101 2.82 -18.87 -20.81
C THR A 101 1.69 -19.77 -20.31
#